data_AF-A0A957UDA9-F1
#
_entry.id   AF-A0A957UDA9-F1
#
_cell.length_a   1.000
_cell.length_b   1.000
_cell.length_c   1.000
_cell.angle_alpha   90.00
_cell.angle_beta   90.00
_cell.angle_gamma   90.00
#
_symmetry.space_group_name_H-M   'P 1'
#
loop_
_entity.id
_entity.type
_entity.pdbx_description
1 polymer ?
#
loop_
_entity_poly.entity_id
_entity_poly.type
_entity_poly.pdbx_seq_one_letter_code
_entity_poly.pdbx_strand_id
1 'polypeptide(L)'
;ICWPAEQGDADMWGHWKDRLLVTDDSDGVVTLREVADRHGGEVWFQYDGAARHAYFRLLLPRASDQESPRTAASVPAPALESRPEYYDFDLFHQPGQSPALDDRSLRDLTYTVFDTETTGLTPGIDEIVSIGALRMVNGRLLRQEVFEQLVDPQRAIPVTASAIHGITDEMVRGQPPASVVLPHFFEFTAGTVLLGHNLAFDMRMFQEK
;
A
#
# COMPACT_ATOMS: atom_id res chain seq x y z
N ILE A 1 -18.73 -12.60 -10.65
CA ILE A 1 -19.57 -12.25 -9.47
C ILE A 1 -21.03 -12.60 -9.82
N CYS A 2 -21.81 -13.21 -8.92
CA CYS A 2 -23.17 -13.72 -9.17
C CYS A 2 -24.14 -13.29 -8.06
N TRP A 3 -25.38 -12.92 -8.39
CA TRP A 3 -26.42 -12.55 -7.43
C TRP A 3 -27.84 -12.91 -7.92
N PRO A 4 -28.84 -12.94 -7.03
CA PRO A 4 -30.23 -13.23 -7.42
C PRO A 4 -30.81 -12.16 -8.35
N ALA A 5 -31.54 -12.60 -9.37
CA ALA A 5 -32.17 -11.81 -10.42
C ALA A 5 -33.16 -10.73 -9.96
N GLU A 6 -33.62 -10.76 -8.70
CA GLU A 6 -34.62 -9.82 -8.19
C GLU A 6 -34.05 -8.40 -7.96
N GLN A 7 -32.75 -8.18 -8.16
CA GLN A 7 -32.04 -6.93 -7.81
C GLN A 7 -31.37 -6.17 -8.98
N GLY A 8 -31.68 -6.43 -10.24
CA GLY A 8 -31.15 -5.56 -11.30
C GLY A 8 -31.48 -5.96 -12.72
N ASP A 9 -31.98 -5.00 -13.49
CA ASP A 9 -32.34 -5.12 -14.90
C ASP A 9 -31.15 -4.75 -15.82
N ALA A 10 -31.23 -5.09 -17.11
CA ALA A 10 -30.21 -4.77 -18.11
C ALA A 10 -29.87 -3.26 -18.20
N ASP A 11 -30.83 -2.40 -17.83
CA ASP A 11 -30.65 -0.94 -17.74
C ASP A 11 -29.67 -0.53 -16.62
N MET A 12 -29.64 -1.27 -15.52
CA MET A 12 -28.68 -1.05 -14.43
C MET A 12 -27.24 -1.30 -14.90
N TRP A 13 -27.04 -2.28 -15.79
CA TRP A 13 -25.73 -2.57 -16.38
C TRP A 13 -25.26 -1.44 -17.30
N GLY A 14 -26.12 -0.95 -18.18
CA GLY A 14 -25.80 0.19 -19.06
C GLY A 14 -25.31 1.38 -18.23
N HIS A 15 -26.00 1.67 -17.13
CA HIS A 15 -25.59 2.70 -16.19
C HIS A 15 -24.24 2.38 -15.53
N TRP A 16 -24.03 1.18 -14.98
CA TRP A 16 -22.80 0.84 -14.25
C TRP A 16 -21.54 0.82 -15.13
N LYS A 17 -21.65 0.34 -16.36
CA LYS A 17 -20.53 0.25 -17.30
C LYS A 17 -19.94 1.63 -17.63
N ASP A 18 -20.83 2.60 -17.81
CA ASP A 18 -20.48 3.95 -18.24
C ASP A 18 -20.53 4.97 -17.09
N ARG A 19 -20.83 4.49 -15.85
CA ARG A 19 -20.79 5.31 -14.64
C ARG A 19 -19.33 5.60 -14.29
N LEU A 20 -19.08 6.88 -14.10
CA LEU A 20 -17.85 7.44 -13.57
C LEU A 20 -17.57 6.85 -12.18
N LEU A 21 -16.44 6.16 -12.05
CA LEU A 21 -15.92 5.67 -10.78
C LEU A 21 -15.03 6.77 -10.20
N VAL A 22 -15.33 7.15 -8.96
CA VAL A 22 -14.43 8.01 -8.16
C VAL A 22 -13.50 7.05 -7.43
N THR A 23 -12.21 7.12 -7.73
CA THR A 23 -11.16 6.41 -6.99
C THR A 23 -10.61 7.36 -5.93
N ASP A 24 -10.31 6.85 -4.74
CA ASP A 24 -9.84 7.68 -3.61
C ASP A 24 -8.46 8.32 -3.88
N ASP A 25 -7.74 7.83 -4.89
CA ASP A 25 -6.50 8.43 -5.38
C ASP A 25 -6.67 8.97 -6.82
N SER A 26 -6.33 10.25 -6.99
CA SER A 26 -6.22 11.03 -8.23
C SER A 26 -7.52 11.47 -8.94
N ASP A 27 -7.49 12.69 -9.51
CA ASP A 27 -8.51 13.38 -10.33
C ASP A 27 -8.96 12.63 -11.61
N GLY A 28 -8.67 11.33 -11.72
CA GLY A 28 -9.03 10.48 -12.85
C GLY A 28 -10.43 9.91 -12.66
N VAL A 29 -11.43 10.57 -13.23
CA VAL A 29 -12.76 9.98 -13.34
C VAL A 29 -12.75 8.93 -14.45
N VAL A 30 -12.68 7.65 -14.10
CA VAL A 30 -12.60 6.53 -15.06
C VAL A 30 -13.86 5.67 -15.00
N THR A 31 -14.29 5.11 -16.12
CA THR A 31 -15.40 4.16 -16.17
C THR A 31 -14.91 2.72 -16.10
N LEU A 32 -15.78 1.79 -15.69
CA LEU A 32 -15.44 0.36 -15.68
C LEU A 32 -15.04 -0.15 -17.07
N ARG A 33 -15.65 0.40 -18.13
CA ARG A 33 -15.30 0.09 -19.52
C ARG A 33 -13.86 0.51 -19.84
N GLU A 34 -13.49 1.74 -19.51
CA GLU A 34 -12.15 2.26 -19.80
C GLU A 34 -11.06 1.47 -19.06
N VAL A 35 -11.34 1.03 -17.82
CA VAL A 35 -10.44 0.15 -17.09
C VAL A 35 -10.28 -1.20 -17.82
N ALA A 36 -11.37 -1.84 -18.20
CA ALA A 36 -11.31 -3.11 -18.92
C ALA A 36 -10.54 -2.99 -20.24
N ASP A 37 -10.86 -1.97 -21.05
CA ASP A 37 -10.20 -1.71 -22.34
C ASP A 37 -8.70 -1.42 -22.17
N ARG A 38 -8.33 -0.60 -21.17
CA ARG A 38 -6.93 -0.27 -20.86
C ARG A 38 -6.09 -1.50 -20.53
N HIS A 39 -6.69 -2.48 -19.84
CA HIS A 39 -6.01 -3.69 -19.41
C HIS A 39 -6.22 -4.87 -20.37
N GLY A 40 -6.74 -4.62 -21.57
CA GLY A 40 -7.02 -5.65 -22.58
C GLY A 40 -8.02 -6.70 -22.10
N GLY A 41 -8.82 -6.38 -21.10
CA GLY A 41 -9.85 -7.21 -20.52
C GLY A 41 -11.23 -6.94 -21.11
N GLU A 42 -12.15 -7.87 -20.91
CA GLU A 42 -13.53 -7.73 -21.35
C GLU A 42 -14.47 -7.89 -20.15
N VAL A 43 -15.51 -7.06 -20.09
CA VAL A 43 -16.57 -7.17 -19.08
C VAL A 43 -17.90 -7.35 -19.76
N TRP A 44 -18.66 -8.37 -19.35
CA TRP A 44 -20.04 -8.53 -19.77
C TRP A 44 -20.95 -8.98 -18.64
N PHE A 45 -22.21 -8.61 -18.83
CA PHE A 45 -23.33 -8.98 -17.99
C PHE A 45 -24.12 -10.09 -18.67
N GLN A 46 -24.52 -11.11 -17.91
CA GLN A 46 -25.39 -12.16 -18.40
C GLN A 46 -26.45 -12.51 -17.36
N TYR A 47 -27.65 -12.75 -17.86
CA TYR A 47 -28.81 -13.14 -17.09
C TYR A 47 -29.17 -14.60 -17.40
N ASP A 48 -29.28 -15.43 -16.37
CA ASP A 48 -29.84 -16.77 -16.47
C ASP A 48 -31.27 -16.76 -15.93
N GLY A 49 -32.24 -16.77 -16.85
CA GLY A 49 -33.66 -16.77 -16.52
C GLY A 49 -34.17 -18.08 -15.93
N ALA A 50 -33.49 -19.20 -16.16
CA ALA A 50 -33.87 -20.48 -15.58
C ALA A 50 -33.39 -20.58 -14.13
N ALA A 51 -32.17 -20.11 -13.85
CA ALA A 51 -31.61 -20.09 -12.51
C ALA A 51 -32.03 -18.85 -11.69
N ARG A 52 -32.64 -17.84 -12.32
CA ARG A 52 -32.91 -16.53 -11.71
C ARG A 52 -31.67 -15.90 -11.09
N HIS A 53 -30.55 -15.97 -11.81
CA HIS A 53 -29.29 -15.36 -11.40
C HIS A 53 -28.76 -14.42 -12.47
N ALA A 54 -28.21 -13.30 -12.01
CA ALA A 54 -27.45 -12.38 -12.82
C ALA A 54 -25.96 -12.51 -12.47
N TYR A 55 -25.09 -12.41 -13.46
CA TYR A 55 -23.64 -12.48 -13.23
C TYR A 55 -22.84 -11.53 -14.09
N PHE A 56 -21.75 -11.03 -13.50
CA PHE A 56 -20.67 -10.34 -14.17
C PHE A 56 -19.52 -11.30 -14.42
N ARG A 57 -19.01 -11.28 -15.66
CA ARG A 57 -17.74 -11.90 -16.01
C ARG A 57 -16.75 -10.81 -16.41
N LEU A 58 -15.57 -10.90 -15.83
CA LEU A 58 -14.40 -10.13 -16.18
C LEU A 58 -13.40 -11.13 -16.76
N LEU A 59 -13.09 -11.02 -18.04
CA LEU A 59 -11.94 -11.67 -18.65
C LEU A 59 -10.77 -10.74 -18.52
N LEU A 60 -9.71 -11.22 -17.89
CA LEU A 60 -8.41 -10.56 -17.93
C LEU A 60 -7.48 -11.43 -18.79
N PRO A 61 -6.69 -10.83 -19.69
CA PRO A 61 -5.67 -11.58 -20.41
C PRO A 61 -4.71 -12.20 -19.39
N ARG A 62 -4.32 -13.46 -19.61
CA ARG A 62 -3.28 -14.10 -18.80
C ARG A 62 -2.00 -13.29 -18.99
N ALA A 63 -1.43 -12.79 -17.90
CA ALA A 63 -0.10 -12.20 -17.92
C ALA A 63 0.85 -13.22 -18.55
N SER A 64 1.46 -12.87 -19.68
CA SER A 64 2.60 -13.60 -20.21
C SER A 64 3.83 -13.21 -19.39
N ASP A 65 4.73 -14.15 -19.10
CA ASP A 65 5.98 -13.93 -18.33
C ASP A 65 6.99 -12.94 -18.98
N GLN A 66 6.54 -12.19 -19.99
CA GLN A 66 7.30 -11.26 -20.82
C GLN A 66 6.65 -9.86 -20.80
N GLU A 67 6.35 -9.32 -19.62
CA GLU A 67 6.19 -7.87 -19.47
C GLU A 67 7.25 -7.34 -18.51
N SER A 68 8.43 -7.02 -19.08
CA SER A 68 9.28 -5.99 -18.52
C SER A 68 8.42 -4.74 -18.26
N PRO A 69 8.54 -4.06 -17.11
CA PRO A 69 7.67 -2.94 -16.77
C PRO A 69 7.76 -1.88 -17.86
N ARG A 70 6.67 -1.72 -18.62
CA ARG A 70 6.56 -0.69 -19.65
C ARG A 70 6.40 0.65 -18.94
N THR A 71 7.45 1.46 -18.99
CA THR A 71 7.43 2.87 -18.65
C THR A 71 6.41 3.56 -19.56
N ALA A 72 5.23 3.83 -19.04
CA ALA A 72 4.27 4.69 -19.71
C ALA A 72 4.80 6.13 -19.62
N ALA A 73 5.28 6.66 -20.74
CA ALA A 73 5.62 8.06 -20.87
C ALA A 73 4.34 8.91 -20.80
N SER A 74 4.18 9.66 -19.72
CA SER A 74 3.29 10.83 -19.65
C SER A 74 4.12 12.07 -19.28
N VAL A 75 3.94 13.14 -20.06
CA VAL A 75 4.57 14.46 -19.83
C VAL A 75 3.77 15.19 -18.73
N PRO A 76 4.41 16.02 -17.88
CA PRO A 76 4.05 16.11 -16.47
C PRO A 76 3.04 17.23 -16.17
N ALA A 77 1.99 16.90 -15.42
CA ALA A 77 1.55 17.78 -14.33
C ALA A 77 2.67 17.80 -13.27
N PRO A 78 2.82 18.82 -12.40
CA PRO A 78 3.75 18.69 -11.27
C PRO A 78 3.27 17.52 -10.41
N ALA A 79 3.78 16.34 -10.73
CA ALA A 79 3.52 15.11 -10.06
C ALA A 79 4.23 15.26 -8.72
N LEU A 80 3.46 15.45 -7.67
CA LEU A 80 3.80 14.78 -6.43
C LEU A 80 3.86 13.29 -6.82
N GLU A 81 5.06 12.78 -7.06
CA GLU A 81 5.28 11.38 -7.32
C GLU A 81 4.61 10.62 -6.16
N SER A 82 3.62 9.79 -6.48
CA SER A 82 3.05 8.91 -5.47
C SER A 82 4.14 7.96 -5.00
N ARG A 83 4.09 7.58 -3.73
CA ARG A 83 5.05 6.63 -3.15
C ARG A 83 5.08 5.36 -4.01
N PRO A 84 6.24 4.94 -4.54
CA PRO A 84 6.30 3.81 -5.45
C PRO A 84 5.79 2.55 -4.77
N GLU A 85 4.83 1.86 -5.39
CA GLU A 85 4.33 0.58 -4.89
C GLU A 85 5.35 -0.52 -5.21
N TYR A 86 5.82 -1.21 -4.17
CA TYR A 86 6.72 -2.35 -4.31
C TYR A 86 5.99 -3.65 -3.94
N TYR A 87 5.74 -4.47 -4.95
CA TYR A 87 5.22 -5.83 -4.77
C TYR A 87 6.38 -6.81 -4.81
N ASP A 88 6.79 -7.29 -3.64
CA ASP A 88 7.77 -8.36 -3.53
C ASP A 88 7.06 -9.67 -3.19
N PHE A 89 6.76 -10.48 -4.21
CA PHE A 89 6.13 -11.79 -4.04
C PHE A 89 7.08 -12.82 -3.42
N ASP A 90 8.38 -12.51 -3.30
CA ASP A 90 9.38 -13.35 -2.62
C ASP A 90 9.47 -13.06 -1.12
N LEU A 91 8.72 -12.09 -0.58
CA LEU A 91 8.55 -11.87 0.87
C LEU A 91 8.07 -13.12 1.63
N PHE A 92 7.37 -14.02 0.96
CA PHE A 92 6.87 -15.29 1.53
C PHE A 92 7.94 -16.41 1.57
N HIS A 93 9.13 -16.18 1.01
CA HIS A 93 10.20 -17.18 0.91
C HIS A 93 11.47 -16.76 1.68
N GLN A 94 11.34 -15.95 2.73
CA GLN A 94 12.51 -15.49 3.48
C GLN A 94 13.01 -16.56 4.48
N PRO A 95 14.33 -16.85 4.50
CA PRO A 95 14.91 -17.79 5.44
C PRO A 95 14.72 -17.31 6.89
N GLY A 96 14.18 -18.18 7.75
CA GLY A 96 13.91 -17.85 9.16
C GLY A 96 12.44 -17.57 9.49
N GLN A 97 11.54 -17.57 8.49
CA GLN A 97 10.11 -17.65 8.76
C GLN A 97 9.78 -18.98 9.46
N SER A 98 9.18 -18.88 10.64
CA SER A 98 8.81 -20.06 11.43
C SER A 98 7.43 -20.55 10.98
N PRO A 99 7.27 -21.84 10.61
CA PRO A 99 5.98 -22.42 10.25
C PRO A 99 4.90 -22.25 11.34
N ALA A 100 5.32 -21.99 12.58
CA ALA A 100 4.41 -21.77 13.71
C ALA A 100 3.60 -20.47 13.63
N LEU A 101 3.90 -19.55 12.70
CA LEU A 101 3.06 -18.39 12.42
C LEU A 101 1.99 -18.69 11.37
N ASP A 102 2.27 -19.60 10.44
CA ASP A 102 1.39 -19.92 9.29
C ASP A 102 0.07 -20.56 9.73
N ASP A 103 0.11 -21.37 10.81
CA ASP A 103 -1.07 -22.03 11.39
C ASP A 103 -1.80 -21.18 12.45
N ARG A 104 -1.32 -19.96 12.74
CA ARG A 104 -1.92 -19.09 13.75
C ARG A 104 -3.05 -18.26 13.16
N SER A 105 -4.16 -18.12 13.89
CA SER A 105 -5.22 -17.19 13.49
C SER A 105 -4.68 -15.76 13.46
N LEU A 106 -5.02 -15.00 12.41
CA LEU A 106 -4.69 -13.57 12.33
C LEU A 106 -5.14 -12.78 13.56
N ARG A 107 -6.24 -13.22 14.20
CA ARG A 107 -6.78 -12.59 15.42
C ARG A 107 -5.88 -12.78 16.64
N ASP A 108 -5.07 -13.83 16.66
CA ASP A 108 -4.20 -14.20 17.77
C ASP A 108 -2.73 -13.78 17.51
N LEU A 109 -2.45 -13.16 16.36
CA LEU A 109 -1.14 -12.62 16.07
C LEU A 109 -0.87 -11.39 16.93
N THR A 110 0.36 -11.32 17.42
CA THR A 110 0.94 -10.07 17.90
C THR A 110 1.70 -9.43 16.75
N TYR A 111 1.32 -8.21 16.41
CA TYR A 111 1.90 -7.49 15.29
C TYR A 111 2.14 -6.04 15.65
N THR A 112 3.16 -5.45 15.05
CA THR A 112 3.46 -4.02 15.16
C THR A 112 3.08 -3.36 13.86
N VAL A 113 2.14 -2.42 13.94
CA VAL A 113 1.81 -1.54 12.81
C VAL A 113 2.77 -0.38 12.84
N PHE A 114 3.43 -0.06 11.73
CA PHE A 114 4.31 1.10 11.66
C PHE A 114 4.23 1.80 10.31
N ASP A 115 4.70 3.04 10.30
CA ASP A 115 4.87 3.88 9.12
C ASP A 115 6.09 4.79 9.30
N THR A 116 6.64 5.24 8.17
CA THR A 116 7.78 6.15 8.13
C THR A 116 7.52 7.35 7.25
N GLU A 117 8.03 8.50 7.70
CA GLU A 117 8.09 9.72 6.89
C GLU A 117 9.53 9.95 6.46
N THR A 118 9.74 10.40 5.22
CA THR A 118 11.07 10.49 4.61
C THR A 118 11.26 11.81 3.88
N THR A 119 12.52 12.15 3.57
CA THR A 119 12.85 13.34 2.77
C THR A 119 12.43 13.22 1.31
N GLY A 120 12.09 12.00 0.85
CA GLY A 120 11.74 11.67 -0.52
C GLY A 120 11.51 10.16 -0.69
N LEU A 121 11.42 9.71 -1.93
CA LEU A 121 10.93 8.37 -2.29
C LEU A 121 12.01 7.42 -2.82
N THR A 122 13.29 7.76 -2.69
CA THR A 122 14.40 6.96 -3.23
C THR A 122 15.28 6.38 -2.12
N PRO A 123 15.13 5.09 -1.77
CA PRO A 123 16.04 4.41 -0.84
C PRO A 123 17.52 4.52 -1.28
N GLY A 124 18.41 4.70 -0.30
CA GLY A 124 19.84 4.94 -0.54
C GLY A 124 20.20 6.40 -0.89
N ILE A 125 19.23 7.24 -1.25
CA ILE A 125 19.41 8.68 -1.48
C ILE A 125 18.66 9.50 -0.43
N ASP A 126 17.42 9.12 -0.13
CA ASP A 126 16.56 9.79 0.82
C ASP A 126 16.73 9.24 2.25
N GLU A 127 16.31 10.05 3.21
CA GLU A 127 16.53 9.83 4.64
C GLU A 127 15.21 9.76 5.39
N ILE A 128 15.22 9.00 6.50
CA ILE A 128 14.07 8.87 7.40
C ILE A 128 13.99 10.13 8.28
N VAL A 129 12.77 10.65 8.42
CA VAL A 129 12.43 11.87 9.17
C VAL A 129 11.57 11.55 10.39
N SER A 130 10.77 10.49 10.33
CA SER A 130 9.96 10.02 11.46
C SER A 130 9.68 8.53 11.37
N ILE A 131 9.52 7.89 12.53
CA ILE A 131 9.00 6.52 12.65
C ILE A 131 7.88 6.52 13.69
N GLY A 132 6.69 6.09 13.28
CA GLY A 132 5.55 5.87 14.16
C GLY A 132 5.18 4.39 14.18
N ALA A 133 4.96 3.80 15.36
CA ALA A 133 4.56 2.41 15.50
C ALA A 133 3.70 2.13 16.72
N LEU A 134 2.83 1.13 16.59
CA LEU A 134 1.86 0.70 17.59
C LEU A 134 1.82 -0.82 17.67
N ARG A 135 1.86 -1.37 18.88
CA ARG A 135 1.72 -2.81 19.09
C ARG A 135 0.26 -3.24 19.25
N MET A 136 -0.10 -4.28 18.49
CA MET A 136 -1.40 -4.94 18.53
C MET A 136 -1.24 -6.35 19.10
N VAL A 137 -2.05 -6.70 20.09
CA VAL A 137 -2.10 -8.04 20.70
C VAL A 137 -3.54 -8.50 20.74
N ASN A 138 -3.81 -9.69 20.19
CA ASN A 138 -5.15 -10.28 20.13
C ASN A 138 -6.20 -9.33 19.50
N GLY A 139 -5.80 -8.63 18.43
CA GLY A 139 -6.62 -7.62 17.75
C GLY A 139 -6.90 -6.35 18.56
N ARG A 140 -6.16 -6.09 19.65
CA ARG A 140 -6.32 -4.90 20.50
C ARG A 140 -5.06 -4.05 20.52
N LEU A 141 -5.26 -2.74 20.48
CA LEU A 141 -4.20 -1.76 20.65
C LEU A 141 -3.72 -1.72 22.10
N LEU A 142 -2.42 -1.90 22.32
CA LEU A 142 -1.77 -1.65 23.60
C LEU A 142 -1.33 -0.18 23.65
N ARG A 143 -2.15 0.69 24.26
CA ARG A 143 -1.93 2.15 24.27
C ARG A 143 -0.61 2.60 24.92
N GLN A 144 -0.01 1.76 25.75
CA GLN A 144 1.29 2.02 26.38
C GLN A 144 2.48 1.51 25.56
N GLU A 145 2.23 0.74 24.48
CA GLU A 145 3.24 0.20 23.58
C GLU A 145 3.21 1.01 22.28
N VAL A 146 3.72 2.23 22.38
CA VAL A 146 3.80 3.20 21.28
C VAL A 146 5.26 3.58 21.08
N PHE A 147 5.68 3.61 19.82
CA PHE A 147 6.96 4.17 19.41
C PHE A 147 6.67 5.36 18.50
N GLU A 148 7.13 6.54 18.88
CA GLU A 148 6.97 7.75 18.07
C GLU A 148 8.27 8.54 18.20
N GLN A 149 9.02 8.65 17.11
CA GLN A 149 10.34 9.26 17.13
C GLN A 149 10.57 10.07 15.85
N LEU A 150 10.80 11.37 16.03
CA LEU A 150 11.40 12.20 15.00
C LEU A 150 12.88 11.84 14.85
N VAL A 151 13.36 11.85 13.61
CA VAL A 151 14.72 11.45 13.26
C VAL A 151 15.41 12.64 12.61
N ASP A 152 16.65 12.93 12.99
CA ASP A 152 17.48 13.90 12.26
C ASP A 152 17.97 13.24 10.96
N PRO A 153 17.48 13.67 9.79
CA PRO A 153 17.88 13.08 8.51
C PRO A 153 19.30 13.51 8.09
N GLN A 154 19.98 14.36 8.88
CA GLN A 154 21.32 14.90 8.61
C GLN A 154 21.43 15.67 7.29
N ARG A 155 20.29 16.15 6.78
CA ARG A 155 20.13 16.94 5.57
C ARG A 155 18.89 17.82 5.67
N ALA A 156 18.77 18.81 4.78
CA ALA A 156 17.54 19.59 4.69
C ALA A 156 16.38 18.74 4.15
N ILE A 157 15.22 18.86 4.78
CA ILE A 157 13.97 18.24 4.31
C ILE A 157 13.43 19.07 3.13
N PRO A 158 13.20 18.47 1.95
CA PRO A 158 12.60 19.18 0.83
C PRO A 158 11.23 19.75 1.19
N VAL A 159 10.96 20.99 0.77
CA VAL A 159 9.68 21.67 1.02
C VAL A 159 8.47 20.86 0.54
N THR A 160 8.64 20.10 -0.54
CA THR A 160 7.60 19.20 -1.07
C THR A 160 7.29 18.04 -0.12
N ALA A 161 8.29 17.46 0.54
CA ALA A 161 8.10 16.42 1.54
C ALA A 161 7.43 17.00 2.79
N SER A 162 7.95 18.13 3.31
CA SER A 162 7.33 18.85 4.43
C SER A 162 5.89 19.26 4.16
N ALA A 163 5.52 19.58 2.91
CA ALA A 163 4.14 19.89 2.54
C ALA A 163 3.19 18.68 2.62
N ILE A 164 3.72 17.46 2.52
CA ILE A 164 2.96 16.21 2.64
C ILE A 164 2.80 15.82 4.11
N HIS A 165 3.91 15.60 4.80
CA HIS A 165 3.92 15.01 6.15
C HIS A 165 3.95 16.06 7.28
N GLY A 166 4.17 17.34 6.95
CA GLY A 166 4.10 18.45 7.92
C GLY A 166 5.30 18.60 8.86
N ILE A 167 6.39 17.85 8.65
CA ILE A 167 7.58 17.88 9.51
C ILE A 167 8.60 18.86 8.91
N THR A 168 9.10 19.77 9.74
CA THR A 168 10.06 20.81 9.35
C THR A 168 11.48 20.53 9.86
N ASP A 169 12.47 21.18 9.26
CA ASP A 169 13.88 21.10 9.71
C ASP A 169 14.05 21.53 11.18
N GLU A 170 13.22 22.43 11.70
CA GLU A 170 13.24 22.83 13.10
C GLU A 170 12.78 21.71 14.04
N MET A 171 11.82 20.89 13.63
CA MET A 171 11.28 19.81 14.45
C MET A 171 12.29 18.67 14.62
N VAL A 172 13.06 18.38 13.57
CA VAL A 172 14.08 17.32 13.58
C VAL A 172 15.44 17.76 14.11
N ARG A 173 15.64 19.07 14.30
CA ARG A 173 16.92 19.61 14.78
C ARG A 173 17.25 19.10 16.18
N GLY A 174 18.37 18.40 16.30
CA GLY A 174 18.84 17.85 17.58
C GLY A 174 18.15 16.54 17.98
N GLN A 175 17.31 15.97 17.11
CA GLN A 175 16.83 14.61 17.25
C GLN A 175 17.95 13.60 16.95
N PRO A 176 17.85 12.36 17.45
CA PRO A 176 18.80 11.31 17.09
C PRO A 176 18.74 10.96 15.59
N PRO A 177 19.87 10.61 14.95
CA PRO A 177 19.87 10.13 13.57
C PRO A 177 19.34 8.70 13.48
N ALA A 178 19.00 8.25 12.27
CA ALA A 178 18.44 6.92 12.02
C ALA A 178 19.29 5.77 12.59
N SER A 179 20.62 5.90 12.55
CA SER A 179 21.57 4.91 13.09
C SER A 179 21.44 4.69 14.60
N VAL A 180 20.87 5.64 15.34
CA VAL A 180 20.56 5.51 16.77
C VAL A 180 19.12 5.03 16.96
N VAL A 181 18.17 5.53 16.15
CA VAL A 181 16.73 5.23 16.31
C VAL A 181 16.37 3.82 15.87
N LEU A 182 16.91 3.33 14.75
CA LEU A 182 16.56 2.03 14.17
C LEU A 182 16.84 0.85 15.11
N PRO A 183 17.97 0.76 15.83
CA PRO A 183 18.17 -0.29 16.83
C PRO A 183 17.06 -0.34 17.90
N HIS A 184 16.61 0.82 18.39
CA HIS A 184 15.51 0.88 19.35
C HIS A 184 14.17 0.48 18.74
N PHE A 185 13.92 0.86 17.48
CA PHE A 185 12.75 0.41 16.75
C PHE A 185 12.75 -1.11 16.52
N PHE A 186 13.90 -1.72 16.20
CA PHE A 186 14.02 -3.17 16.05
C PHE A 186 13.82 -3.90 17.38
N GLU A 187 14.29 -3.34 18.49
CA GLU A 187 13.98 -3.87 19.83
C GLU A 187 12.48 -3.79 20.13
N PHE A 188 11.84 -2.64 19.82
CA PHE A 188 10.40 -2.45 19.98
C PHE A 188 9.56 -3.42 19.12
N THR A 189 10.04 -3.80 17.93
CA THR A 189 9.31 -4.70 17.02
C THR A 189 9.63 -6.17 17.23
N ALA A 190 10.62 -6.50 18.07
CA ALA A 190 11.08 -7.86 18.31
C ALA A 190 9.94 -8.81 18.72
N GLY A 191 9.88 -9.98 18.08
CA GLY A 191 8.87 -11.00 18.35
C GLY A 191 7.46 -10.69 17.83
N THR A 192 7.29 -9.62 17.04
CA THR A 192 6.02 -9.24 16.42
C THR A 192 6.07 -9.38 14.90
N VAL A 193 4.92 -9.62 14.27
CA VAL A 193 4.79 -9.49 12.81
C VAL A 193 4.76 -8.01 12.46
N LEU A 194 5.54 -7.57 11.46
CA LEU A 194 5.49 -6.20 10.98
C LEU A 194 4.30 -6.01 10.02
N LEU A 195 3.52 -4.95 10.23
CA LEU A 195 2.38 -4.59 9.39
C LEU A 195 2.46 -3.11 9.01
N GLY A 196 2.12 -2.79 7.77
CA GLY A 196 2.13 -1.42 7.27
C GLY A 196 1.64 -1.38 5.83
N HIS A 197 1.39 -0.18 5.32
CA HIS A 197 1.04 0.01 3.92
C HIS A 197 2.33 0.16 3.12
N ASN A 198 2.50 -0.65 2.07
CA ASN A 198 3.68 -0.63 1.21
C ASN A 198 5.02 -0.81 1.96
N LEU A 199 5.06 -1.75 2.91
CA LEU A 199 6.21 -2.06 3.77
C LEU A 199 7.53 -2.28 3.02
N ALA A 200 7.48 -2.77 1.78
CA ALA A 200 8.68 -3.01 0.99
C ALA A 200 9.50 -1.72 0.77
N PHE A 201 8.87 -0.55 0.71
CA PHE A 201 9.57 0.73 0.71
C PHE A 201 10.31 0.96 2.04
N ASP A 202 9.62 0.88 3.18
CA ASP A 202 10.20 1.17 4.50
C ASP A 202 11.36 0.23 4.80
N MET A 203 11.21 -1.05 4.46
CA MET A 203 12.24 -2.05 4.65
C MET A 203 13.50 -1.73 3.84
N ARG A 204 13.37 -1.19 2.62
CA ARG A 204 14.52 -0.71 1.84
C ARG A 204 15.15 0.53 2.45
N MET A 205 14.36 1.45 2.99
CA MET A 205 14.89 2.59 3.74
C MET A 205 15.73 2.16 4.94
N PHE A 206 15.42 1.02 5.57
CA PHE A 206 16.19 0.47 6.69
C PHE A 206 17.48 -0.25 6.27
N GLN A 207 17.48 -0.95 5.13
CA GLN A 207 18.63 -1.74 4.67
C GLN A 207 19.82 -0.88 4.25
N GLU A 208 19.56 0.36 3.84
CA GLU A 208 20.56 1.31 3.34
C GLU A 208 21.17 2.19 4.46
N LYS A 209 21.01 1.82 5.74
CA LYS A 209 21.41 2.61 6.93
C LYS A 209 22.34 1.87 7.87
#